data_AF-A0A074M701-F1
#
_entry.id   AF-A0A074M701-F1
#
_cell.length_a   1.000
_cell.length_b   1.000
_cell.length_c   1.000
_cell.angle_alpha   90.00
_cell.angle_beta   90.00
_cell.angle_gamma   90.00
#
_symmetry.space_group_name_H-M   'P 1'
#
loop_
_entity.id
_entity.type
_entity.pdbx_description
1 polymer ?
#
loop_
_entity_poly.entity_id
_entity_poly.type
_entity_poly.pdbx_seq_one_letter_code
_entity_poly.pdbx_strand_id
1 'polypeptide(L)'
;MIVPGADILAIESGDPFPPAQVLDLAVSVAIGRELATSEEEMLALIRQWFLRPASRSELSASLARLQGKGWFQPSSGEGLDFCLTEAGVDAATTLSGGMIRMIDRGRGNFKTAFLLQMLDLEKGKCP
;
A
#
# COMPACT_ATOMS: atom_id res chain seq x y z
N MET A 1 20.43 4.33 17.65
CA MET A 1 20.19 4.84 16.29
C MET A 1 18.68 4.88 16.11
N ILE A 2 18.08 6.06 16.07
CA ILE A 2 16.62 6.22 15.97
C ILE A 2 16.29 6.06 14.50
N VAL A 3 15.55 5.01 14.15
CA VAL A 3 14.96 4.87 12.80
C VAL A 3 13.83 5.90 12.74
N PRO A 4 13.78 6.80 11.75
CA PRO A 4 12.63 7.68 11.59
C PRO A 4 11.41 6.78 11.37
N GLY A 5 10.46 6.81 12.30
CA GLY A 5 9.19 6.12 12.11
C GLY A 5 8.39 6.85 11.03
N ALA A 6 7.68 6.11 10.18
CA ALA A 6 6.84 6.67 9.13
C ALA A 6 5.96 7.82 9.66
N ASP A 7 5.94 8.94 8.94
CA ASP A 7 5.06 10.06 9.26
C ASP A 7 3.61 9.57 9.12
N ILE A 8 2.93 9.43 10.24
CA ILE A 8 1.50 9.08 10.23
C ILE A 8 0.76 10.31 9.73
N LEU A 9 0.33 10.27 8.46
CA LEU A 9 -0.53 11.30 7.90
C LEU A 9 -1.83 11.37 8.72
N ALA A 10 -2.16 12.57 9.19
CA ALA A 10 -3.40 12.82 9.89
C ALA A 10 -4.56 12.78 8.89
N ILE A 11 -5.46 11.81 9.03
CA ILE A 11 -6.66 11.69 8.18
C ILE A 11 -7.61 12.84 8.54
N GLU A 12 -7.82 13.80 7.62
CA GLU A 12 -8.76 14.90 7.81
C GLU A 12 -10.19 14.49 7.43
N SER A 13 -11.19 14.97 8.16
CA SER A 13 -12.60 14.59 7.94
C SER A 13 -13.20 15.05 6.61
N GLY A 14 -12.48 15.89 5.84
CA GLY A 14 -12.93 16.44 4.56
C GLY A 14 -12.46 15.67 3.34
N ASP A 15 -11.51 14.74 3.48
CA ASP A 15 -10.93 14.05 2.34
C ASP A 15 -11.87 12.98 1.76
N PRO A 16 -11.99 12.90 0.41
CA PRO A 16 -12.81 11.88 -0.22
C PRO A 16 -12.23 10.48 0.06
N PHE A 17 -13.10 9.53 0.37
CA PHE A 17 -12.67 8.16 0.65
C PHE A 17 -11.95 7.54 -0.56
N PRO A 18 -10.74 6.97 -0.41
CA PRO A 18 -9.96 6.47 -1.53
C PRO A 18 -10.62 5.24 -2.17
N PRO A 19 -11.02 5.28 -3.45
CA PRO A 19 -11.63 4.14 -4.11
C PRO A 19 -10.55 3.12 -4.51
N ALA A 20 -10.60 1.89 -4.00
CA ALA A 20 -9.62 0.85 -4.33
C ALA A 20 -10.16 -0.57 -4.19
N GLN A 21 -9.58 -1.49 -4.96
CA GLN A 21 -9.75 -2.93 -4.74
C GLN A 21 -8.77 -3.42 -3.66
N VAL A 22 -9.06 -4.56 -3.03
CA VAL A 22 -8.15 -5.15 -2.02
C VAL A 22 -6.78 -5.47 -2.63
N LEU A 23 -6.75 -5.86 -3.92
CA LEU A 23 -5.50 -6.07 -4.66
C LEU A 23 -4.72 -4.76 -4.85
N ASP A 24 -5.41 -3.64 -5.05
CA ASP A 24 -4.78 -2.33 -5.22
C ASP A 24 -4.02 -1.94 -3.93
N LEU A 25 -4.64 -2.20 -2.78
CA LEU A 25 -4.02 -1.97 -1.47
C LEU A 25 -2.80 -2.87 -1.26
N ALA A 26 -2.89 -4.16 -1.57
CA ALA A 26 -1.78 -5.08 -1.41
C ALA A 26 -0.57 -4.68 -2.27
N VAL A 27 -0.79 -4.31 -3.53
CA VAL A 27 0.27 -3.82 -4.42
C VAL A 27 0.90 -2.54 -3.85
N SER A 28 0.08 -1.63 -3.33
CA SER A 28 0.57 -0.38 -2.69
C SER A 28 1.44 -0.67 -1.46
N VAL A 29 1.04 -1.60 -0.60
CA VAL A 29 1.84 -2.01 0.58
C VAL A 29 3.13 -2.73 0.17
N ALA A 30 3.11 -3.55 -0.88
CA ALA A 30 4.29 -4.24 -1.36
C ALA A 30 5.34 -3.26 -1.92
N ILE A 31 4.90 -2.28 -2.72
CA ILE A 31 5.76 -1.22 -3.27
C ILE A 31 6.27 -0.31 -2.15
N GLY A 32 5.38 0.20 -1.28
CA GLY A 32 5.75 1.11 -0.19
C GLY A 32 6.75 0.54 0.81
N ARG A 33 6.93 -0.78 0.82
CA ARG A 33 7.86 -1.50 1.70
C ARG A 33 9.07 -2.07 0.96
N GLU A 34 9.18 -1.80 -0.34
CA GLU A 34 10.22 -2.35 -1.23
C GLU A 34 10.30 -3.90 -1.17
N LEU A 35 9.15 -4.57 -1.04
CA LEU A 35 9.12 -6.03 -0.84
C LEU A 35 9.27 -6.82 -2.15
N ALA A 36 9.08 -6.18 -3.29
CA ALA A 36 9.23 -6.80 -4.61
C ALA A 36 9.87 -5.80 -5.57
N THR A 37 10.87 -6.29 -6.30
CA THR A 37 11.61 -5.55 -7.33
C THR A 37 11.25 -6.06 -8.73
N SER A 38 10.59 -7.21 -8.83
CA SER A 38 10.17 -7.83 -10.09
C SER A 38 8.73 -8.31 -10.06
N GLU A 39 8.13 -8.44 -11.25
CA GLU A 39 6.74 -8.91 -11.41
C GLU A 39 6.54 -10.29 -10.76
N GLU A 40 7.53 -11.18 -10.85
CA GLU A 40 7.46 -12.53 -10.30
C GLU A 40 7.46 -12.53 -8.77
N GLU A 41 8.28 -11.69 -8.14
CA GLU A 41 8.28 -11.48 -6.69
C GLU A 41 6.95 -10.91 -6.21
N MET A 42 6.41 -9.93 -6.92
CA MET A 42 5.10 -9.33 -6.60
C MET A 42 3.98 -10.37 -6.67
N LEU A 43 3.96 -11.20 -7.72
CA LEU A 43 2.97 -12.27 -7.84
C LEU A 43 3.13 -13.34 -6.76
N ALA A 44 4.37 -13.67 -6.37
CA ALA A 44 4.63 -14.60 -5.27
C ALA A 44 4.10 -14.06 -3.94
N LEU A 45 4.34 -12.77 -3.63
CA LEU A 45 3.81 -12.09 -2.45
C LEU A 45 2.29 -12.08 -2.42
N ILE A 46 1.64 -11.70 -3.52
CA ILE A 46 0.17 -11.66 -3.60
C ILE A 46 -0.40 -13.07 -3.38
N ARG A 47 0.20 -14.10 -3.99
CA ARG A 47 -0.24 -15.49 -3.77
C ARG A 47 -0.11 -15.91 -2.31
N GLN A 48 0.98 -15.52 -1.66
CA GLN A 48 1.24 -15.80 -0.26
C GLN A 48 0.22 -15.10 0.64
N TRP A 49 -0.06 -13.81 0.42
CA TRP A 49 -0.97 -13.03 1.28
C TRP A 49 -2.43 -13.42 1.09
N PHE A 50 -2.85 -13.67 -0.14
CA PHE A 50 -4.26 -13.97 -0.45
C PHE A 50 -4.58 -15.48 -0.42
N LEU A 51 -3.58 -16.34 -0.27
CA LEU A 51 -3.72 -17.81 -0.28
C LEU A 51 -4.43 -18.32 -1.55
N ARG A 52 -4.25 -17.61 -2.67
CA ARG A 52 -4.90 -17.87 -3.96
C ARG A 52 -3.95 -17.60 -5.12
N PRO A 53 -4.12 -18.23 -6.29
CA PRO A 53 -3.37 -17.88 -7.48
C PRO A 53 -3.58 -16.42 -7.86
N ALA A 54 -2.49 -15.74 -8.22
CA ALA A 54 -2.51 -14.40 -8.80
C ALA A 54 -2.06 -14.48 -10.27
N SER A 55 -2.79 -13.77 -11.15
CA SER A 55 -2.47 -13.68 -12.57
C SER A 55 -1.73 -12.39 -12.92
N ARG A 56 -0.91 -12.45 -13.98
CA ARG A 56 -0.22 -11.27 -14.54
C ARG A 56 -1.21 -10.19 -14.98
N SER A 57 -2.36 -10.58 -15.53
CA SER A 57 -3.41 -9.65 -15.97
C SER A 57 -4.04 -8.89 -14.82
N GLU A 58 -4.29 -9.53 -13.67
CA GLU A 58 -4.82 -8.86 -12.47
C GLU A 58 -3.82 -7.85 -11.91
N LEU A 59 -2.53 -8.23 -11.85
CA LEU A 59 -1.46 -7.35 -11.40
C LEU A 59 -1.30 -6.13 -12.33
N SER A 60 -1.24 -6.35 -13.64
CA SER A 60 -1.17 -5.27 -14.64
C SER A 60 -2.37 -4.32 -14.55
N ALA A 61 -3.59 -4.86 -14.40
CA ALA A 61 -4.79 -4.04 -14.23
C ALA A 61 -4.77 -3.23 -12.91
N SER A 62 -4.21 -3.80 -11.85
CA SER A 62 -4.01 -3.09 -10.57
C SER A 62 -3.05 -1.92 -10.71
N LEU A 63 -1.86 -2.16 -11.28
CA LEU A 63 -0.86 -1.12 -11.53
C LEU A 63 -1.41 0.01 -12.40
N ALA A 64 -2.12 -0.31 -13.49
CA ALA A 64 -2.75 0.68 -14.35
C ALA A 64 -3.78 1.54 -13.63
N ARG A 65 -4.63 0.94 -12.76
CA ARG A 65 -5.58 1.70 -11.94
C ARG A 65 -4.88 2.63 -10.97
N LEU A 66 -3.84 2.14 -10.29
CA LEU A 66 -3.12 2.89 -9.27
C LEU A 66 -2.34 4.06 -9.88
N GLN A 67 -1.73 3.85 -11.05
CA GLN A 67 -1.12 4.91 -11.82
C GLN A 67 -2.17 5.93 -12.30
N GLY A 68 -3.33 5.47 -12.79
CA GLY A 68 -4.43 6.34 -13.19
C GLY A 68 -5.02 7.19 -12.05
N LYS A 69 -4.87 6.75 -10.79
CA LYS A 69 -5.23 7.50 -9.58
C LYS A 69 -4.10 8.41 -9.07
N GLY A 70 -2.91 8.36 -9.69
CA GLY A 70 -1.73 9.10 -9.25
C GLY A 70 -1.13 8.60 -7.93
N TRP A 71 -1.37 7.34 -7.54
CA TRP A 71 -0.82 6.77 -6.30
C TRP A 71 0.62 6.31 -6.47
N PHE A 72 1.03 6.06 -7.71
CA PHE A 72 2.40 5.68 -8.04
C PHE A 72 2.98 6.54 -9.14
N GLN A 73 4.30 6.66 -9.12
CA GLN A 73 5.09 7.18 -10.23
C GLN A 73 6.21 6.20 -10.59
N PRO A 74 6.60 6.10 -11.87
CA PRO A 74 7.81 5.37 -12.26
C PRO A 74 9.04 6.01 -11.61
N SER A 75 9.92 5.19 -11.02
CA SER A 75 11.11 5.67 -10.31
C SER A 75 12.35 5.75 -11.21
N SER A 76 12.60 4.76 -12.10
CA SER A 76 13.74 4.80 -13.04
C SER A 76 13.52 4.12 -14.40
N GLY A 77 12.30 3.67 -14.70
CA GLY A 77 11.88 3.34 -16.08
C GLY A 77 12.11 1.91 -16.57
N GLU A 78 12.73 1.03 -15.77
CA GLU A 78 12.82 -0.40 -16.06
C GLU A 78 12.27 -1.28 -14.93
N GLY A 79 11.49 -2.31 -15.29
CA GLY A 79 10.95 -3.28 -14.33
C GLY A 79 9.75 -2.79 -13.51
N LEU A 80 9.54 -3.39 -12.33
CA LEU A 80 8.48 -3.02 -11.38
C LEU A 80 8.92 -1.84 -10.49
N ASP A 81 9.60 -0.88 -11.10
CA ASP A 81 10.24 0.22 -10.38
C ASP A 81 9.28 1.42 -10.27
N PHE A 82 8.41 1.32 -9.27
CA PHE A 82 7.43 2.32 -8.90
C PHE A 82 7.72 2.82 -7.49
N CYS A 83 7.45 4.10 -7.26
CA CYS A 83 7.40 4.67 -5.92
C CYS A 83 5.98 5.16 -5.61
N LEU A 84 5.62 5.17 -4.33
CA LEU A 84 4.38 5.75 -3.81
C LEU A 84 4.46 7.27 -3.80
N THR A 85 3.47 7.93 -4.38
CA THR A 85 3.28 9.37 -4.18
C THR A 85 2.71 9.64 -2.78
N GLU A 86 2.68 10.90 -2.36
CA GLU A 86 2.00 11.28 -1.10
C GLU A 86 0.53 10.84 -1.08
N ALA A 87 -0.19 11.01 -2.20
CA ALA A 87 -1.56 10.54 -2.34
C ALA A 87 -1.68 9.01 -2.22
N GLY A 88 -0.67 8.27 -2.71
CA GLY A 88 -0.59 6.82 -2.53
C GLY A 88 -0.35 6.41 -1.08
N VAL A 89 0.56 7.09 -0.37
CA VAL A 89 0.84 6.84 1.05
C VAL A 89 -0.41 7.11 1.90
N ASP A 90 -1.09 8.24 1.67
CA ASP A 90 -2.32 8.58 2.37
C ASP A 90 -3.41 7.52 2.14
N ALA A 91 -3.64 7.14 0.89
CA ALA A 91 -4.67 6.18 0.56
C ALA A 91 -4.38 4.78 1.13
N ALA A 92 -3.13 4.31 1.03
CA ALA A 92 -2.72 3.03 1.60
C ALA A 92 -2.82 3.01 3.13
N THR A 93 -2.48 4.11 3.79
CA THR A 93 -2.64 4.30 5.25
C THR A 93 -4.10 4.26 5.65
N THR A 94 -4.95 5.03 4.95
CA THR A 94 -6.39 5.11 5.20
C THR A 94 -7.07 3.75 5.05
N LEU A 95 -6.81 3.04 3.95
CA LEU A 95 -7.41 1.73 3.68
C LEU A 95 -6.91 0.66 4.67
N SER A 96 -5.60 0.63 4.96
CA SER A 96 -5.04 -0.32 5.94
C SER A 96 -5.60 -0.09 7.34
N GLY A 97 -5.74 1.18 7.74
CA GLY A 97 -6.34 1.56 9.02
C GLY A 97 -7.80 1.11 9.10
N GLY A 98 -8.55 1.26 8.01
CA GLY A 98 -9.90 0.73 7.85
C GLY A 98 -9.95 -0.79 8.03
N MET A 99 -9.07 -1.55 7.37
CA MET A 99 -9.01 -3.01 7.51
C MET A 99 -8.74 -3.45 8.95
N ILE A 100 -7.75 -2.85 9.60
CA ILE A 100 -7.41 -3.14 10.99
C ILE A 100 -8.61 -2.88 11.91
N ARG A 101 -9.30 -1.75 11.71
CA ARG A 101 -10.51 -1.40 12.47
C ARG A 101 -11.68 -2.35 12.22
N MET A 102 -11.83 -2.87 11.01
CA MET A 102 -12.84 -3.89 10.70
C MET A 102 -12.56 -5.20 11.44
N ILE A 103 -11.29 -5.66 11.47
CA ILE A 103 -10.90 -6.86 12.23
C ILE A 103 -11.16 -6.65 13.72
N ASP A 104 -10.83 -5.47 14.24
CA ASP A 104 -11.12 -5.06 15.62
C ASP A 104 -12.62 -4.84 15.90
N ARG A 105 -13.46 -4.84 14.85
CA ARG A 105 -14.90 -4.50 14.91
C ARG A 105 -15.17 -3.11 15.53
N GLY A 106 -14.22 -2.18 15.39
CA GLY A 106 -14.30 -0.83 15.93
C GLY A 106 -14.26 -0.73 17.46
N ARG A 107 -13.80 -1.77 18.17
CA ARG A 107 -13.85 -1.87 19.64
C ARG A 107 -12.65 -1.23 20.35
N GLY A 108 -11.62 -0.85 19.61
CA GLY A 108 -10.38 -0.29 20.13
C GLY A 108 -9.47 -1.31 20.84
N ASN A 109 -9.62 -2.62 20.60
CA ASN A 109 -8.72 -3.62 21.19
C ASN A 109 -7.34 -3.56 20.53
N PHE A 110 -7.30 -3.24 19.24
CA PHE A 110 -6.07 -2.94 18.53
C PHE A 110 -5.83 -1.44 18.50
N LYS A 111 -4.63 -1.04 18.91
CA LYS A 111 -4.18 0.32 18.70
C LYS A 111 -3.76 0.49 17.24
N THR A 112 -4.70 0.89 16.40
CA THR A 112 -4.53 0.99 14.93
C THR A 112 -3.26 1.76 14.53
N ALA A 113 -2.93 2.85 15.22
CA ALA A 113 -1.73 3.64 14.95
C ALA A 113 -0.43 2.81 15.09
N PHE A 114 -0.32 1.95 16.10
CA PHE A 114 0.86 1.09 16.26
C PHE A 114 0.95 0.01 15.16
N LEU A 115 -0.18 -0.54 14.73
CA LEU A 115 -0.20 -1.51 13.63
C LEU A 115 0.10 -0.86 12.27
N LEU A 116 -0.34 0.39 12.06
CA LEU A 116 0.00 1.16 10.87
C LEU A 116 1.49 1.48 10.78
N GLN A 117 2.15 1.76 11.90
CA GLN A 117 3.61 1.97 11.92
C GLN A 117 4.39 0.74 11.43
N MET A 118 3.86 -0.48 11.62
CA MET A 118 4.49 -1.70 11.09
C MET A 118 4.44 -1.80 9.57
N LEU A 119 3.59 -1.02 8.90
CA LEU A 119 3.54 -0.98 7.44
C LEU A 119 4.74 -0.25 6.86
N ASP A 120 5.33 0.73 7.55
CA ASP A 120 6.60 1.36 7.15
C ASP A 120 6.64 1.79 5.66
N LEU A 121 5.61 2.54 5.22
CA LEU A 121 5.39 2.90 3.81
C LEU A 121 6.35 3.96 3.27
N GLU A 122 7.12 4.61 4.14
CA GLU A 122 8.09 5.64 3.74
C GLU A 122 9.24 5.08 2.91
N LYS A 123 9.53 3.78 3.00
CA LYS A 123 10.62 3.16 2.24
C LYS A 123 10.45 3.26 0.73
N GLY A 124 9.24 3.00 0.26
CA GLY A 124 8.92 3.05 -1.16
C GLY A 124 8.32 4.38 -1.61
N LYS A 125 8.38 5.45 -0.79
CA LYS A 125 7.86 6.77 -1.15
C LYS A 125 8.75 7.43 -2.21
N CYS A 126 8.16 8.17 -3.14
CA CYS A 126 8.90 8.94 -4.12
C CYS A 126 9.77 10.02 -3.44
N PRO A 127 10.95 10.35 -4.00
CA PRO A 127 11.81 11.43 -3.51
C PRO A 127 11.14 12.81 -3.46
#